data_AF-A0A4V4HCH5-F1
#
_entry.id   AF-A0A4V4HCH5-F1
#
_cell.length_a   1.000
_cell.length_b   1.000
_cell.length_c   1.000
_cell.angle_alpha   90.00
_cell.angle_beta   90.00
_cell.angle_gamma   90.00
#
_symmetry.space_group_name_H-M   'P 1'
#
loop_
_entity.id
_entity.type
_entity.pdbx_description
1 polymer ?
#
loop_
_entity_poly.entity_id
_entity_poly.type
_entity_poly.pdbx_seq_one_letter_code
_entity_poly.pdbx_strand_id
1 'polypeptide(L)' 'YSVNYWNIANVDEKGFLLGVPWRHNVVIFRSGWRDVDGGSGKSTVPQDGNRELITVVDCIGADGTVLPPFIIMKGK' A
#
# COMPACT_ATOMS: atom_id res chain seq x y z
N TYR A 1 35.71 21.77 -3.61
CA TYR A 1 34.89 21.10 -2.59
C TYR A 1 35.13 19.60 -2.66
N SER A 2 35.45 18.95 -1.54
CA SER A 2 35.59 17.50 -1.44
C SER A 2 34.25 16.87 -1.08
N VAL A 3 33.45 16.51 -2.10
CA VAL A 3 32.22 15.74 -1.90
C VAL A 3 32.62 14.27 -1.79
N ASN A 4 32.41 13.70 -0.61
CA ASN A 4 32.68 12.29 -0.36
C ASN A 4 31.41 11.46 -0.58
N TYR A 5 31.56 10.17 -0.87
CA TYR A 5 30.43 9.29 -1.19
C TYR A 5 29.36 9.21 -0.09
N TRP A 6 29.76 9.26 1.19
CA TRP A 6 28.82 9.29 2.33
C TRP A 6 28.05 10.61 2.48
N ASN A 7 28.44 11.67 1.75
CA ASN A 7 27.72 12.95 1.74
C ASN A 7 26.62 12.99 0.67
N ILE A 8 26.45 11.92 -0.10
CA ILE A 8 25.45 11.81 -1.17
C ILE A 8 24.45 10.76 -0.72
N ALA A 9 23.22 11.18 -0.41
CA ALA A 9 22.10 10.29 -0.13
C ALA A 9 20.95 10.62 -1.07
N ASN A 10 20.31 9.59 -1.60
CA ASN A 10 19.07 9.71 -2.35
C ASN A 10 17.90 9.58 -1.36
N VAL A 11 17.13 10.65 -1.20
CA VAL A 11 15.95 10.70 -0.34
C VAL A 11 14.71 10.61 -1.22
N ASP A 12 13.79 9.71 -0.89
CA ASP A 12 12.52 9.54 -1.60
C ASP A 12 11.37 9.32 -0.61
N GLU A 13 10.16 9.65 -1.05
CA GLU A 13 8.94 9.56 -0.25
C GLU A 13 7.97 8.53 -0.85
N LYS A 14 7.46 7.64 0.00
CA LYS A 14 6.48 6.64 -0.42
C LYS A 14 5.24 6.65 0.47
N GLY A 15 4.08 6.87 -0.16
CA GLY A 15 2.78 6.70 0.48
C GLY A 15 2.30 5.24 0.43
N PHE A 16 1.82 4.74 1.56
CA PHE A 16 1.16 3.45 1.72
C PHE A 16 -0.25 3.63 2.26
N LEU A 17 -1.21 2.95 1.64
CA LEU A 17 -2.59 2.93 2.11
C LEU A 17 -2.78 1.72 3.05
N LEU A 18 -2.95 1.98 4.34
CA LEU A 18 -3.30 0.96 5.31
C LEU A 18 -4.78 0.60 5.17
N GLY A 19 -5.07 -0.71 5.17
CA GLY A 19 -6.43 -1.21 5.02
C GLY A 19 -6.90 -1.39 3.56
N VAL A 20 -6.02 -1.21 2.56
CA VAL A 20 -6.34 -1.47 1.15
C VAL A 20 -5.72 -2.80 0.71
N PRO A 21 -6.52 -3.82 0.32
CA PRO A 21 -5.98 -5.03 -0.29
C PRO A 21 -5.42 -4.69 -1.68
N TRP A 22 -4.16 -5.07 -1.93
CA TRP A 22 -3.45 -4.80 -3.20
C TRP A 22 -4.09 -5.48 -4.42
N ARG A 23 -4.82 -6.57 -4.21
CA ARG A 23 -5.53 -7.31 -5.26
C ARG A 23 -6.88 -7.80 -4.73
N HIS A 24 -7.93 -7.57 -5.50
CA HIS A 24 -9.23 -8.19 -5.30
C HIS A 24 -9.35 -9.41 -6.22
N ASN A 25 -9.27 -10.62 -5.65
CA ASN A 25 -9.57 -11.84 -6.39
C ASN A 25 -11.07 -12.14 -6.24
N VAL A 26 -11.85 -11.85 -7.28
CA VAL A 26 -13.29 -12.18 -7.29
C VAL A 26 -13.43 -13.64 -7.74
N VAL A 27 -13.68 -14.54 -6.78
CA VAL A 27 -13.99 -15.95 -7.08
C VAL A 27 -15.48 -16.06 -7.39
N ILE A 28 -15.83 -16.13 -8.68
CA ILE A 28 -17.20 -16.40 -9.12
C ILE A 28 -17.33 -17.89 -9.38
N PHE A 29 -18.05 -18.61 -8.52
CA PHE A 29 -18.42 -19.99 -8.80
C PHE A 29 -19.44 -20.02 -9.94
N ARG A 30 -19.04 -20.53 -11.11
CA ARG A 30 -19.90 -20.65 -12.29
C ARG A 30 -20.41 -22.08 -12.44
N SER A 31 -21.52 -22.41 -11.76
CA SER A 31 -22.56 -23.36 -12.20
C SER A 31 -23.56 -23.56 -11.05
N GLY A 32 -24.82 -23.16 -11.22
CA GLY A 32 -25.88 -23.38 -10.21
C GLY A 32 -26.92 -22.25 -10.11
N TRP A 33 -26.98 -21.39 -11.12
CA TRP A 33 -27.67 -20.12 -11.09
C TRP A 33 -29.09 -20.23 -11.65
N ARG A 34 -29.95 -21.02 -11.00
CA ARG A 34 -31.36 -21.09 -11.40
C ARG A 34 -32.40 -21.09 -10.28
N ASP A 35 -32.03 -21.22 -9.00
CA ASP A 35 -33.03 -21.47 -7.94
C ASP A 35 -32.99 -20.51 -6.74
N VAL A 36 -32.57 -19.24 -6.89
CA VAL A 36 -32.67 -18.27 -5.77
C VAL A 36 -33.16 -16.90 -6.25
N ASP A 37 -34.36 -16.50 -5.80
CA ASP A 37 -34.87 -15.14 -5.95
C ASP A 37 -34.02 -14.18 -5.11
N GLY A 38 -33.31 -13.27 -5.79
CA GLY A 38 -32.21 -12.47 -5.21
C GLY A 38 -30.82 -12.92 -5.66
N GLY A 39 -30.73 -13.93 -6.53
CA GLY A 39 -29.55 -14.28 -7.29
C GLY A 39 -29.07 -13.07 -8.09
N SER A 40 -28.08 -12.38 -7.54
CA SER A 40 -26.88 -12.01 -8.28
C SER A 40 -25.71 -12.47 -7.44
N GLY A 41 -24.72 -13.13 -8.04
CA GLY A 41 -23.45 -13.44 -7.39
C GLY A 41 -22.83 -12.13 -6.92
N LYS A 42 -23.15 -11.72 -5.69
CA LYS A 42 -22.64 -10.48 -5.11
C LYS A 42 -21.16 -10.71 -4.92
N SER A 43 -20.38 -10.16 -5.86
CA SER A 43 -18.97 -9.87 -5.66
C SER A 43 -18.83 -9.37 -4.24
N THR A 44 -17.93 -9.97 -3.47
CA THR A 44 -17.59 -9.52 -2.12
C THR A 44 -17.43 -8.01 -2.19
N VAL A 45 -18.34 -7.31 -1.52
CA VAL A 45 -18.46 -5.85 -1.62
C VAL A 45 -17.09 -5.27 -1.25
N PRO A 46 -16.50 -4.39 -2.08
CA PRO A 46 -15.21 -3.78 -1.74
C PRO A 46 -15.38 -3.08 -0.40
N GLN A 47 -14.58 -3.48 0.60
CA GLN A 47 -14.69 -2.97 1.96
C GLN A 47 -14.67 -1.43 1.95
N ASP A 48 -15.70 -0.83 2.53
CA ASP A 48 -15.71 0.58 2.94
C ASP A 48 -14.99 0.72 4.29
N GLY A 49 -13.72 0.32 4.32
CA GLY A 49 -12.87 0.45 5.49
C GLY A 49 -12.30 1.86 5.59
N ASN A 50 -12.16 2.37 6.82
CA ASN A 50 -11.41 3.60 7.09
C ASN A 50 -9.99 3.47 6.50
N ARG A 51 -9.67 4.28 5.49
CA ARG A 51 -8.40 4.26 4.78
C ARG A 51 -7.45 5.23 5.45
N GLU A 52 -6.36 4.72 6.00
CA GLU A 52 -5.32 5.56 6.57
C GLU A 52 -4.14 5.61 5.60
N LEU A 53 -3.76 6.83 5.17
CA LEU A 53 -2.55 7.05 4.38
C LEU A 53 -1.39 7.26 5.34
N ILE A 54 -0.35 6.44 5.19
CA ILE A 54 0.91 6.52 5.90
C ILE A 54 1.98 6.93 4.90
N THR A 55 2.84 7.88 5.25
CA THR A 55 3.96 8.26 4.40
C THR A 55 5.25 7.82 5.05
N VAL A 56 6.12 7.14 4.30
CA VAL A 56 7.47 6.77 4.73
C VAL A 56 8.46 7.62 3.94
N VAL A 57 9.39 8.24 4.64
CA VAL A 57 10.55 8.92 4.05
C VAL A 57 11.75 8.02 4.27
N ASP A 58 12.33 7.55 3.16
CA ASP A 58 13.48 6.64 3.14
C ASP A 58 14.64 7.28 2.40
N CYS A 59 15.85 6.85 2.74
CA CYS A 59 17.02 7.24 1.97
C CYS A 59 18.14 6.20 1.98
N ILE A 60 18.84 6.18 0.85
CA ILE A 60 20.01 5.32 0.62
C ILE A 60 21.22 6.19 0.27
N GLY A 61 22.29 6.03 1.05
CA GLY A 61 23.59 6.64 0.78
C GLY A 61 24.24 6.03 -0.46
N ALA A 62 25.11 6.79 -1.13
CA ALA A 62 25.86 6.29 -2.28
C ALA A 62 26.87 5.18 -1.92
N ASP A 63 27.17 5.03 -0.63
CA ASP A 63 27.91 3.92 -0.04
C ASP A 63 27.04 2.69 0.27
N GLY A 64 25.73 2.77 -0.02
CA GLY A 64 24.76 1.70 0.24
C GLY A 64 24.23 1.68 1.67
N THR A 65 24.60 2.66 2.52
CA THR A 65 24.03 2.77 3.86
C THR A 65 22.56 3.16 3.79
N VAL A 66 21.72 2.47 4.56
CA VAL A 66 20.28 2.77 4.66
C VAL A 66 20.05 3.44 6.01
N LEU A 67 19.50 4.65 5.99
CA LEU A 67 19.07 5.31 7.22
C LEU A 67 17.71 4.77 7.65
N PRO A 68 17.41 4.71 8.97
CA PRO A 68 16.13 4.24 9.45
C PRO A 68 14.96 5.03 8.82
N PRO A 69 13.87 4.35 8.36
CA PRO A 69 12.70 4.99 7.79
C PRO A 69 12.06 5.97 8.75
N PHE A 70 11.69 7.16 8.26
CA PHE A 70 10.87 8.09 9.02
C PHE A 70 9.40 7.93 8.62
N ILE A 71 8.56 7.53 9.58
CA ILE A 71 7.15 7.22 9.34
C ILE A 71 6.30 8.40 9.82
N ILE A 72 5.52 8.96 8.88
CA ILE A 72 4.56 10.03 9.13
C ILE A 72 3.16 9.42 9.11
N MET A 73 2.51 9.46 10.27
CA MET A 73 1.11 9.04 10.47
C MET A 73 0.20 10.27 10.55
N LYS A 74 -1.10 10.08 10.33
CA LYS A 74 -2.07 11.16 10.53
C LYS A 74 -2.09 11.58 12.01
N GLY A 75 -1.88 12.87 12.26
CA GLY A 75 -2.04 13.45 13.60
C GLY A 75 -3.48 13.33 14.11
N LYS A 76 -3.64 13.21 15.42
CA LYS A 76 -4.95 13.29 16.09
C LYS A 76 -5.40 14.73 16.26
#